data_AF-A0A3M2BI73-F1
#
_entry.id   AF-A0A3M2BI73-F1
#
_cell.length_a   1.000
_cell.length_b   1.000
_cell.length_c   1.000
_cell.angle_alpha   90.00
_cell.angle_beta   90.00
_cell.angle_gamma   90.00
#
_symmetry.space_group_name_H-M   'P 1'
#
loop_
_entity.id
_entity.type
_entity.pdbx_description
1 polymer ?
#
loop_
_entity_poly.entity_id
_entity_poly.type
_entity_poly.pdbx_seq_one_letter_code
_entity_poly.pdbx_strand_id
1 'polypeptide(L)'
;MSNEVTRIQLKKQGGPWMGRILFSKATTATLLLFITSLLADSPAWSFERHAHHHNHAVHSHTATDDRSDDESAMSSFDHPLFSGSLNPAEAAKAQKEFISEYQAARSKHHSTVQVYKKYLPLLGSDRISNYFEEKNPSCHGVLHNMGKAVAQLEPNLIQAVGICSDACTYACVHGAIKTIYADRVASGKASVASVQQELADLCQQPPVIPDFFEGNCAHAAGHAFGILGKERLSQAISLCSAFSNPEMHFYCEGGVYMQLMSQLNRALLAAKPKNRSAAIRSRMNFCYHAGQNMSACMRFVMHRFRKIADLNIIRKYCQARNGSARLSCFNGLGFLARGKILDGSLSLESLCPSDEALEKQCISGFAFVKKGYKNRERIAAACRSLGRSSSRRYCMDQYHGYLYQIGNPTLAEMSG
;
A
#
# COMPACT_ATOMS: atom_id res chain seq x y z
N MET A 1 -32.12 14.44 -16.91
CA MET A 1 -30.88 14.20 -17.68
C MET A 1 -30.28 12.89 -17.21
N SER A 2 -30.45 11.83 -18.00
CA SER A 2 -30.02 10.47 -17.68
C SER A 2 -28.50 10.32 -17.83
N ASN A 3 -27.80 10.03 -16.75
CA ASN A 3 -26.36 9.75 -16.77
C ASN A 3 -26.12 8.31 -17.25
N GLU A 4 -25.62 8.18 -18.48
CA GLU A 4 -25.06 6.94 -19.00
C GLU A 4 -23.75 6.62 -18.25
N VAL A 5 -23.80 5.63 -17.35
CA VAL A 5 -22.61 5.08 -16.73
C VAL A 5 -21.93 4.15 -17.75
N THR A 6 -20.79 4.57 -18.28
CA THR A 6 -19.95 3.73 -19.15
C THR A 6 -19.43 2.53 -18.36
N ARG A 7 -20.10 1.39 -18.51
CA ARG A 7 -19.69 0.10 -17.94
C ARG A 7 -18.52 -0.44 -18.74
N ILE A 8 -17.29 -0.32 -18.23
CA ILE A 8 -16.13 -0.99 -18.84
C ILE A 8 -16.25 -2.49 -18.54
N GLN A 9 -16.93 -3.22 -19.42
CA GLN A 9 -16.86 -4.69 -19.45
C GLN A 9 -15.61 -5.11 -20.22
N LEU A 10 -14.64 -5.71 -19.51
CA LEU A 10 -13.59 -6.50 -20.13
C LEU A 10 -14.24 -7.79 -20.67
N LYS A 11 -14.65 -7.78 -21.95
CA LYS A 11 -15.11 -9.00 -22.63
C LYS A 11 -13.92 -9.93 -22.86
N LYS A 12 -14.01 -11.14 -22.33
CA LYS A 12 -13.19 -12.29 -22.68
C LYS A 12 -13.65 -12.76 -24.07
N GLN A 13 -12.89 -12.47 -25.13
CA GLN A 13 -13.17 -13.06 -26.44
C GLN A 13 -12.64 -14.50 -26.43
N GLY A 14 -13.56 -15.47 -26.50
CA GLY A 14 -13.27 -16.88 -26.69
C GLY A 14 -14.25 -17.44 -27.71
N GLY A 15 -13.72 -17.94 -28.83
CA GLY A 15 -14.45 -18.61 -29.90
C GLY A 15 -13.55 -18.81 -31.13
N PRO A 16 -13.45 -20.02 -31.71
CA PRO A 16 -12.46 -20.34 -32.74
C PRO A 16 -12.92 -19.88 -34.13
N TRP A 17 -12.07 -19.12 -34.83
CA TRP A 17 -12.25 -18.81 -36.24
C TRP A 17 -11.39 -19.75 -37.08
N MET A 18 -12.01 -20.70 -37.79
CA MET A 18 -11.43 -21.30 -38.99
C MET A 18 -11.64 -20.33 -40.15
N GLY A 19 -10.67 -19.45 -40.38
CA GLY A 19 -10.58 -18.65 -41.59
C GLY A 19 -9.51 -19.23 -42.51
N ARG A 20 -9.91 -19.83 -43.63
CA ARG A 20 -9.02 -20.15 -44.75
C ARG A 20 -8.42 -18.85 -45.29
N ILE A 21 -7.11 -18.70 -45.21
CA ILE A 21 -6.36 -17.64 -45.90
C ILE A 21 -5.72 -18.28 -47.14
N LEU A 22 -6.17 -17.83 -48.31
CA LEU A 22 -5.53 -18.06 -49.59
C LEU A 22 -4.25 -17.22 -49.66
N PHE A 23 -3.11 -17.87 -49.83
CA PHE A 23 -1.84 -17.21 -50.09
C PHE A 23 -1.76 -16.78 -51.56
N SER A 24 -1.68 -15.47 -51.80
CA SER A 24 -1.14 -14.92 -53.05
C SER A 24 0.31 -14.51 -52.81
N LYS A 25 1.20 -14.99 -53.69
CA LYS A 25 2.64 -14.70 -53.68
C LYS A 25 2.88 -13.30 -54.23
N ALA A 26 3.53 -12.43 -53.45
CA ALA A 26 4.33 -11.35 -54.00
C ALA A 26 5.34 -10.81 -52.97
N THR A 27 6.62 -10.86 -53.37
CA THR A 27 7.73 -9.98 -53.00
C THR A 27 8.22 -9.91 -51.55
N THR A 28 9.34 -10.62 -51.34
CA THR A 28 10.49 -10.29 -50.50
C THR A 28 10.90 -8.81 -50.52
N ALA A 29 11.08 -8.23 -49.33
CA ALA A 29 12.27 -7.49 -48.88
C ALA A 29 11.88 -6.38 -47.88
N THR A 30 12.65 -6.28 -46.78
CA THR A 30 12.72 -5.11 -45.88
C THR A 30 11.65 -5.00 -44.79
N LEU A 31 11.72 -5.85 -43.75
CA LEU A 31 11.27 -5.46 -42.40
C LEU A 31 11.91 -6.31 -41.29
N LEU A 32 13.24 -6.28 -41.21
CA LEU A 32 14.01 -6.94 -40.15
C LEU A 32 14.79 -5.87 -39.38
N LEU A 33 14.09 -4.95 -38.71
CA LEU A 33 14.72 -3.94 -37.81
C LEU A 33 13.76 -3.21 -36.85
N PHE A 34 12.59 -3.77 -36.50
CA PHE A 34 11.65 -3.12 -35.57
C PHE A 34 11.02 -4.04 -34.51
N ILE A 35 11.69 -5.13 -34.13
CA ILE A 35 11.26 -6.02 -33.03
C ILE A 35 12.43 -6.25 -32.05
N THR A 36 12.95 -5.19 -31.46
CA THR A 36 13.84 -5.28 -30.28
C THR A 36 13.55 -4.23 -29.19
N SER A 37 12.56 -3.35 -29.37
CA SER A 37 12.36 -2.20 -28.47
C SER A 37 11.08 -2.23 -27.62
N LEU A 38 10.45 -3.40 -27.42
CA LEU A 38 9.19 -3.51 -26.65
C LEU A 38 9.23 -4.50 -25.47
N LEU A 39 10.41 -5.02 -25.08
CA LEU A 39 10.53 -5.98 -23.97
C LEU A 39 11.50 -5.58 -22.84
N ALA A 40 11.96 -4.33 -22.80
CA ALA A 40 12.73 -3.81 -21.68
C ALA A 40 12.07 -2.54 -21.15
N ASP A 41 11.22 -2.68 -20.13
CA ASP A 41 10.96 -1.67 -19.10
C ASP A 41 9.77 -2.11 -18.22
N SER A 42 10.02 -3.08 -17.35
CA SER A 42 9.32 -3.08 -16.06
C SER A 42 10.20 -2.27 -15.10
N PRO A 43 9.93 -0.97 -14.89
CA PRO A 43 10.75 -0.18 -14.00
C PRO A 43 10.71 -0.81 -12.61
N ALA A 44 11.89 -1.05 -12.04
CA ALA A 44 12.04 -1.30 -10.61
C ALA A 44 11.16 -0.30 -9.85
N TRP A 45 10.22 -0.82 -9.08
CA TRP A 45 9.25 -0.06 -8.30
C TRP A 45 9.97 0.89 -7.35
N SER A 46 10.25 2.10 -7.81
CA SER A 46 10.72 3.20 -6.97
C SER A 46 9.48 3.90 -6.42
N PHE A 47 8.88 3.29 -5.40
CA PHE A 47 8.46 4.14 -4.29
C PHE A 47 9.77 4.83 -3.87
N GLU A 48 9.89 6.13 -4.12
CA GLU A 48 10.91 7.03 -3.58
C GLU A 48 12.21 6.36 -3.07
N ARG A 49 13.32 6.43 -3.84
CA ARG A 49 14.67 6.24 -3.26
C ARG A 49 14.81 7.27 -2.15
N HIS A 50 14.64 6.84 -0.92
CA HIS A 50 14.53 7.75 0.21
C HIS A 50 15.16 7.06 1.41
N ALA A 51 16.49 7.07 1.54
CA ALA A 51 17.28 6.53 2.67
C ALA A 51 16.47 6.40 3.98
N HIS A 52 16.27 5.17 4.47
CA HIS A 52 15.77 4.88 5.81
C HIS A 52 16.99 4.79 6.71
N HIS A 53 17.00 5.58 7.77
CA HIS A 53 17.77 5.25 8.95
C HIS A 53 16.75 4.68 9.94
N HIS A 54 16.81 3.37 10.15
CA HIS A 54 16.21 2.76 11.33
C HIS A 54 17.18 3.05 12.47
N ASN A 55 16.84 4.03 13.30
CA ASN A 55 17.45 4.12 14.62
C ASN A 55 16.79 3.03 15.46
N HIS A 56 17.36 1.82 15.44
CA HIS A 56 17.35 0.98 16.63
C HIS A 56 18.35 1.59 17.60
N ALA A 57 18.03 2.80 18.09
CA ALA A 57 18.67 3.24 19.31
C ALA A 57 18.17 2.27 20.37
N VAL A 58 19.08 1.47 20.93
CA VAL A 58 18.95 1.01 22.30
C VAL A 58 18.78 2.29 23.12
N HIS A 59 17.53 2.69 23.34
CA HIS A 59 17.23 3.89 24.07
C HIS A 59 17.51 3.57 25.54
N SER A 60 18.69 3.97 26.02
CA SER A 60 18.89 4.24 27.43
C SER A 60 18.05 5.46 27.80
N HIS A 61 16.77 5.24 28.09
CA HIS A 61 15.88 6.27 28.58
C HIS A 61 16.24 6.59 30.04
N THR A 62 16.89 7.74 30.25
CA THR A 62 16.86 8.44 31.53
C THR A 62 15.77 9.51 31.45
N ALA A 63 14.52 9.05 31.54
CA ALA A 63 13.37 9.87 31.87
C ALA A 63 12.43 8.96 32.65
N THR A 64 12.23 9.30 33.91
CA THR A 64 11.36 8.62 34.86
C THR A 64 9.91 8.67 34.37
N ASP A 65 9.43 7.60 33.77
CA ASP A 65 8.02 7.36 33.47
C ASP A 65 7.75 5.86 33.68
N ASP A 66 6.83 5.55 34.60
CA ASP A 66 6.50 4.21 35.12
C ASP A 66 5.92 3.28 34.05
N ARG A 67 6.77 2.74 33.17
CA ARG A 67 6.37 1.86 32.07
C ARG A 67 7.23 0.59 31.97
N SER A 68 7.61 0.01 33.10
CA SER A 68 8.49 -1.16 33.20
C SER A 68 7.80 -2.53 33.04
N ASP A 69 6.48 -2.59 32.91
CA ASP A 69 5.76 -3.86 33.14
C ASP A 69 5.20 -4.55 31.88
N ASP A 70 5.36 -3.97 30.68
CA ASP A 70 4.80 -4.54 29.44
C ASP A 70 5.83 -5.21 28.50
N GLU A 71 7.13 -5.20 28.82
CA GLU A 71 8.14 -5.91 28.01
C GLU A 71 8.07 -7.45 28.14
N SER A 72 7.31 -7.99 29.11
CA SER A 72 7.23 -9.43 29.35
C SER A 72 6.30 -10.19 28.39
N ALA A 73 5.37 -9.52 27.70
CA ALA A 73 4.40 -10.19 26.82
C ALA A 73 4.94 -10.55 25.44
N MET A 74 6.08 -9.97 25.04
CA MET A 74 6.79 -10.31 23.80
C MET A 74 8.10 -11.06 24.05
N SER A 75 8.25 -11.70 25.21
CA SER A 75 9.41 -12.56 25.52
C SER A 75 9.59 -13.58 24.40
N SER A 76 10.55 -13.31 23.52
CA SER A 76 11.10 -14.16 22.45
C SER A 76 10.10 -15.15 21.87
N PHE A 77 9.47 -14.81 20.74
CA PHE A 77 8.94 -15.83 19.85
C PHE A 77 10.12 -16.73 19.43
N ASP A 78 10.36 -17.81 20.17
CA ASP A 78 11.40 -18.81 19.89
C ASP A 78 10.92 -19.72 18.77
N HIS A 79 10.70 -19.09 17.62
CA HIS A 79 10.32 -19.76 16.41
C HIS A 79 11.54 -19.81 15.48
N PRO A 80 11.95 -20.98 14.96
CA PRO A 80 13.12 -21.08 14.09
C PRO A 80 13.05 -20.20 12.83
N LEU A 81 11.84 -19.93 12.32
CA LEU A 81 11.64 -18.98 11.21
C LEU A 81 11.80 -17.51 11.59
N PHE A 82 11.80 -17.16 12.89
CA PHE A 82 12.06 -15.81 13.38
C PHE A 82 13.57 -15.57 13.58
N SER A 83 14.24 -16.44 14.35
CA SER A 83 15.64 -16.31 14.74
C SER A 83 16.64 -16.93 13.75
N GLY A 84 16.22 -17.93 12.97
CA GLY A 84 17.10 -18.72 12.13
C GLY A 84 17.87 -19.80 12.90
N SER A 85 18.42 -20.78 12.18
CA SER A 85 19.15 -21.92 12.77
C SER A 85 20.67 -21.80 12.70
N LEU A 86 21.21 -20.86 11.91
CA LEU A 86 22.64 -20.76 11.69
C LEU A 86 23.35 -19.98 12.79
N ASN A 87 24.59 -20.39 13.10
CA ASN A 87 25.47 -19.60 13.95
C ASN A 87 25.89 -18.29 13.25
N PRO A 88 26.48 -17.31 13.95
CA PRO A 88 26.81 -16.01 13.36
C PRO A 88 27.70 -16.05 12.11
N ALA A 89 28.68 -16.95 12.05
CA ALA A 89 29.60 -17.05 10.91
C ALA A 89 28.91 -17.64 9.68
N GLU A 90 28.13 -18.71 9.87
CA GLU A 90 27.32 -19.33 8.82
C GLU A 90 26.22 -18.39 8.33
N ALA A 91 25.55 -17.70 9.25
CA ALA A 91 24.51 -16.72 8.93
C ALA A 91 25.07 -15.58 8.07
N ALA A 92 26.28 -15.08 8.35
CA ALA A 92 26.91 -14.05 7.53
C ALA A 92 27.19 -14.54 6.08
N LYS A 93 27.58 -15.81 5.92
CA LYS A 93 27.75 -16.42 4.59
C LYS A 93 26.41 -16.59 3.87
N ALA A 94 25.43 -17.21 4.53
CA ALA A 94 24.11 -17.43 3.98
C ALA A 94 23.39 -16.11 3.65
N GLN A 95 23.63 -15.03 4.41
CA GLN A 95 23.09 -13.71 4.10
C GLN A 95 23.66 -13.14 2.79
N LYS A 96 24.95 -13.33 2.50
CA LYS A 96 25.54 -12.93 1.21
C LYS A 96 24.92 -13.72 0.05
N GLU A 97 24.72 -15.02 0.23
CA GLU A 97 24.10 -15.89 -0.76
C GLU A 97 22.63 -15.52 -0.99
N PHE A 98 21.87 -15.28 0.09
CA PHE A 98 20.50 -14.77 0.05
C PHE A 98 20.40 -13.49 -0.77
N ILE A 99 21.26 -12.50 -0.51
CA ILE A 99 21.25 -11.22 -1.22
C ILE A 99 21.51 -11.43 -2.72
N SER A 100 22.52 -12.25 -3.06
CA SER A 100 22.87 -12.56 -4.43
C SER A 100 21.71 -13.25 -5.18
N GLU A 101 21.14 -14.30 -4.60
CA GLU A 101 20.01 -15.02 -5.19
C GLU A 101 18.74 -14.15 -5.28
N TYR A 102 18.47 -13.35 -4.26
CA TYR A 102 17.35 -12.42 -4.25
C TYR A 102 17.47 -11.40 -5.40
N GLN A 103 18.66 -10.80 -5.57
CA GLN A 103 18.91 -9.87 -6.66
C GLN A 103 18.81 -10.53 -8.03
N ALA A 104 19.33 -11.76 -8.18
CA ALA A 104 19.24 -12.54 -9.41
C ALA A 104 17.79 -12.92 -9.76
N ALA A 105 16.99 -13.32 -8.78
CA ALA A 105 15.56 -13.60 -8.98
C ALA A 105 14.80 -12.33 -9.40
N ARG A 106 15.07 -11.20 -8.73
CA ARG A 106 14.43 -9.92 -9.02
C ARG A 106 14.79 -9.39 -10.41
N SER A 107 16.05 -9.48 -10.84
CA SER A 107 16.49 -9.00 -12.16
C SER A 107 15.88 -9.80 -13.31
N LYS A 108 15.60 -11.09 -13.08
CA LYS A 108 14.91 -11.97 -14.03
C LYS A 108 13.37 -11.90 -13.94
N HIS A 109 12.82 -11.01 -13.12
CA HIS A 109 11.38 -10.95 -12.82
C HIS A 109 10.80 -12.28 -12.30
N HIS A 110 11.61 -13.13 -11.69
CA HIS A 110 11.17 -14.36 -11.05
C HIS A 110 10.57 -14.06 -9.66
N SER A 111 9.72 -14.97 -9.19
CA SER A 111 9.18 -14.88 -7.82
C SER A 111 10.32 -15.00 -6.80
N THR A 112 10.43 -14.01 -5.91
CA THR A 112 11.38 -14.03 -4.79
C THR A 112 10.91 -14.88 -3.61
N VAL A 113 9.67 -15.39 -3.63
CA VAL A 113 9.12 -16.25 -2.57
C VAL A 113 9.98 -17.49 -2.37
N GLN A 114 10.49 -18.12 -3.43
CA GLN A 114 11.31 -19.33 -3.29
C GLN A 114 12.66 -19.05 -2.64
N VAL A 115 13.24 -17.88 -2.91
CA VAL A 115 14.46 -17.44 -2.23
C VAL A 115 14.19 -17.25 -0.74
N TYR A 116 13.10 -16.57 -0.37
CA TYR A 116 12.72 -16.45 1.04
C TYR A 116 12.48 -17.81 1.69
N LYS A 117 11.77 -18.74 1.05
CA LYS A 117 11.54 -20.08 1.61
C LYS A 117 12.83 -20.84 1.88
N LYS A 118 13.83 -20.70 1.01
CA LYS A 118 15.15 -21.31 1.18
C LYS A 118 15.89 -20.73 2.39
N TYR A 119 15.83 -19.41 2.59
CA TYR A 119 16.68 -18.73 3.57
C TYR A 119 15.99 -18.40 4.91
N LEU A 120 14.66 -18.40 4.99
CA LEU A 120 13.93 -18.13 6.24
C LEU A 120 14.30 -19.12 7.36
N PRO A 121 14.36 -20.45 7.15
CA PRO A 121 14.78 -21.38 8.19
C PRO A 121 16.24 -21.20 8.64
N LEU A 122 17.08 -20.63 7.78
CA LEU A 122 18.51 -20.48 8.01
C LEU A 122 18.83 -19.16 8.72
N LEU A 123 18.24 -18.07 8.26
CA LEU A 123 18.57 -16.70 8.68
C LEU A 123 17.54 -16.12 9.65
N GLY A 124 16.31 -16.62 9.66
CA GLY A 124 15.20 -16.00 10.38
C GLY A 124 14.64 -14.78 9.65
N SER A 125 13.38 -14.45 9.93
CA SER A 125 12.70 -13.26 9.42
C SER A 125 13.30 -11.97 9.98
N ASP A 126 13.77 -11.97 11.23
CA ASP A 126 14.40 -10.82 11.89
C ASP A 126 15.62 -10.34 11.10
N ARG A 127 16.61 -11.22 10.89
CA ARG A 127 17.82 -10.88 10.14
C ARG A 127 17.54 -10.44 8.70
N ILE A 128 16.62 -11.12 8.02
CA ILE A 128 16.25 -10.80 6.64
C ILE A 128 15.57 -9.42 6.56
N SER A 129 14.64 -9.13 7.46
CA SER A 129 13.92 -7.85 7.48
C SER A 129 14.84 -6.69 7.86
N ASN A 130 15.66 -6.85 8.90
CA ASN A 130 16.67 -5.87 9.33
C ASN A 130 17.59 -5.44 8.17
N TYR A 131 18.04 -6.39 7.34
CA TYR A 131 18.82 -6.06 6.14
C TYR A 131 18.05 -5.13 5.18
N PHE A 132 16.80 -5.44 4.88
CA PHE A 132 16.02 -4.63 3.94
C PHE A 132 15.65 -3.27 4.52
N GLU A 133 15.35 -3.20 5.80
CA GLU A 133 15.07 -1.95 6.51
C GLU A 133 16.28 -1.01 6.50
N GLU A 134 17.48 -1.54 6.75
CA GLU A 134 18.73 -0.78 6.69
C GLU A 134 19.06 -0.28 5.27
N LYS A 135 18.93 -1.15 4.26
CA LYS A 135 19.40 -0.84 2.90
C LYS A 135 18.35 -0.21 2.00
N ASN A 136 17.09 -0.50 2.25
CA ASN A 136 15.97 -0.11 1.41
C ASN A 136 14.81 0.38 2.27
N PRO A 137 14.73 1.68 2.54
CA PRO A 137 13.64 2.35 1.88
C PRO A 137 12.22 1.80 1.85
N SER A 138 11.85 1.69 0.61
CA SER A 138 10.68 1.04 0.11
C SER A 138 10.80 -0.49 0.22
N CYS A 139 11.23 -1.04 1.36
CA CYS A 139 11.23 -2.46 1.66
C CYS A 139 9.82 -3.05 1.72
N HIS A 140 8.78 -2.20 1.81
CA HIS A 140 7.40 -2.64 2.00
C HIS A 140 6.96 -3.66 0.92
N GLY A 141 7.08 -3.31 -0.36
CA GLY A 141 6.72 -4.23 -1.44
C GLY A 141 7.58 -5.51 -1.48
N VAL A 142 8.81 -5.45 -0.97
CA VAL A 142 9.75 -6.58 -0.93
C VAL A 142 9.38 -7.58 0.17
N LEU A 143 8.97 -7.09 1.34
CA LEU A 143 8.62 -7.93 2.48
C LEU A 143 7.20 -8.51 2.40
N HIS A 144 6.33 -8.01 1.53
CA HIS A 144 5.09 -8.72 1.15
C HIS A 144 5.37 -10.16 0.67
N ASN A 145 6.44 -10.36 -0.10
CA ASN A 145 6.82 -11.69 -0.57
C ASN A 145 7.47 -12.55 0.53
N MET A 146 8.11 -11.93 1.52
CA MET A 146 8.57 -12.64 2.72
C MET A 146 7.39 -13.18 3.50
N GLY A 147 6.36 -12.35 3.75
CA GLY A 147 5.12 -12.78 4.40
C GLY A 147 4.41 -13.95 3.70
N LYS A 148 4.40 -13.93 2.36
CA LYS A 148 3.91 -15.07 1.58
C LYS A 148 4.74 -16.34 1.80
N ALA A 149 6.06 -16.23 1.89
CA ALA A 149 6.92 -17.37 2.18
C ALA A 149 6.71 -17.89 3.61
N VAL A 150 6.57 -16.99 4.60
CA VAL A 150 6.22 -17.33 5.99
C VAL A 150 4.92 -18.11 6.02
N ALA A 151 3.83 -17.60 5.42
CA ALA A 151 2.54 -18.29 5.38
C ALA A 151 2.56 -19.69 4.73
N GLN A 152 3.50 -19.93 3.80
CA GLN A 152 3.66 -21.24 3.16
C GLN A 152 4.49 -22.22 3.99
N LEU A 153 5.31 -21.72 4.91
CA LEU A 153 6.11 -22.53 5.83
C LEU A 153 5.38 -22.74 7.17
N GLU A 154 4.61 -21.72 7.60
CA GLU A 154 3.82 -21.68 8.82
C GLU A 154 2.40 -21.21 8.49
N PRO A 155 1.44 -22.14 8.27
CA PRO A 155 0.07 -21.79 7.90
C PRO A 155 -0.79 -21.35 9.10
N ASN A 156 -0.31 -21.47 10.34
CA ASN A 156 -0.99 -20.91 11.51
C ASN A 156 -0.86 -19.38 11.48
N LEU A 157 -2.00 -18.68 11.41
CA LEU A 157 -2.04 -17.23 11.29
C LEU A 157 -1.32 -16.52 12.44
N ILE A 158 -1.56 -16.93 13.68
CA ILE A 158 -0.99 -16.29 14.87
C ILE A 158 0.53 -16.43 14.87
N GLN A 159 1.03 -17.63 14.57
CA GLN A 159 2.47 -17.87 14.48
C GLN A 159 3.10 -17.11 13.30
N ALA A 160 2.46 -17.13 12.12
CA ALA A 160 2.94 -16.38 10.96
C ALA A 160 3.03 -14.87 11.21
N VAL A 161 2.03 -14.31 11.91
CA VAL A 161 2.02 -12.90 12.34
C VAL A 161 3.16 -12.64 13.34
N GLY A 162 3.34 -13.51 14.35
CA GLY A 162 4.45 -13.42 15.30
C GLY A 162 5.83 -13.46 14.63
N ILE A 163 6.04 -14.39 13.69
CA ILE A 163 7.28 -14.49 12.89
C ILE A 163 7.49 -13.23 12.07
N CYS A 164 6.43 -12.63 11.52
CA CYS A 164 6.54 -11.41 10.74
C CYS A 164 6.85 -10.17 11.57
N SER A 165 6.38 -10.11 12.82
CA SER A 165 6.46 -8.92 13.68
C SER A 165 6.06 -7.64 12.92
N ASP A 166 6.74 -6.52 13.16
CA ASP A 166 6.55 -5.25 12.46
C ASP A 166 7.36 -5.13 11.16
N ALA A 167 7.91 -6.21 10.59
CA ALA A 167 8.84 -6.18 9.46
C ALA A 167 8.37 -5.30 8.27
N CYS A 168 9.20 -4.28 7.99
CA CYS A 168 9.04 -3.08 7.14
C CYS A 168 7.69 -2.34 7.30
N THR A 169 7.26 -2.24 8.55
CA THR A 169 5.97 -1.78 9.08
C THR A 169 4.79 -2.60 8.61
N TYR A 170 4.81 -3.90 8.90
CA TYR A 170 3.72 -4.88 8.68
C TYR A 170 3.53 -5.38 7.24
N ALA A 171 4.46 -5.10 6.33
CA ALA A 171 4.42 -5.66 4.98
C ALA A 171 4.45 -7.20 5.00
N CYS A 172 5.25 -7.79 5.90
CA CYS A 172 5.29 -9.24 6.09
C CYS A 172 3.92 -9.75 6.55
N VAL A 173 3.33 -9.13 7.59
CA VAL A 173 2.00 -9.48 8.11
C VAL A 173 0.94 -9.43 7.01
N HIS A 174 0.92 -8.39 6.19
CA HIS A 174 0.00 -8.28 5.04
C HIS A 174 0.17 -9.42 4.05
N GLY A 175 1.43 -9.76 3.76
CA GLY A 175 1.78 -10.89 2.90
C GLY A 175 1.32 -12.23 3.45
N ALA A 176 1.43 -12.44 4.76
CA ALA A 176 1.00 -13.66 5.43
C ALA A 176 -0.53 -13.78 5.43
N ILE A 177 -1.24 -12.76 5.92
CA ILE A 177 -2.71 -12.71 5.98
C ILE A 177 -3.30 -13.00 4.60
N LYS A 178 -2.89 -12.25 3.57
CA LYS A 178 -3.48 -12.42 2.24
C LYS A 178 -3.22 -13.81 1.64
N THR A 179 -2.09 -14.44 1.98
CA THR A 179 -1.73 -15.76 1.46
C THR A 179 -2.55 -16.85 2.14
N ILE A 180 -2.60 -16.86 3.47
CA ILE A 180 -3.34 -17.87 4.26
C ILE A 180 -4.81 -17.90 3.83
N TYR A 181 -5.45 -16.74 3.77
CA TYR A 181 -6.87 -16.66 3.42
C TYR A 181 -7.15 -16.96 1.94
N ALA A 182 -6.29 -16.52 1.02
CA ALA A 182 -6.42 -16.87 -0.39
C ALA A 182 -6.26 -18.38 -0.63
N ASP A 183 -5.31 -19.02 0.03
CA ASP A 183 -5.05 -20.46 -0.12
C ASP A 183 -6.20 -21.31 0.46
N ARG A 184 -6.84 -20.86 1.55
CA ARG A 184 -8.06 -21.51 2.09
C ARG A 184 -9.22 -21.50 1.10
N VAL A 185 -9.45 -20.38 0.41
CA VAL A 185 -10.49 -20.30 -0.62
C VAL A 185 -10.10 -21.11 -1.85
N ALA A 186 -8.86 -21.01 -2.31
CA ALA A 186 -8.37 -21.73 -3.49
C ALA A 186 -8.40 -23.27 -3.30
N SER A 187 -8.20 -23.75 -2.08
CA SER A 187 -8.27 -25.18 -1.73
C SER A 187 -9.68 -25.68 -1.38
N GLY A 188 -10.70 -24.81 -1.42
CA GLY A 188 -12.07 -25.18 -1.05
C GLY A 188 -12.30 -25.37 0.45
N LYS A 189 -11.33 -25.04 1.31
CA LYS A 189 -11.44 -25.10 2.78
C LYS A 189 -12.28 -23.96 3.36
N ALA A 190 -12.53 -22.91 2.59
CA ALA A 190 -13.37 -21.79 2.99
C ALA A 190 -14.07 -21.17 1.77
N SER A 191 -15.20 -20.51 1.99
CA SER A 191 -15.84 -19.67 0.99
C SER A 191 -15.31 -18.24 1.05
N VAL A 192 -15.51 -17.44 -0.01
CA VAL A 192 -15.17 -16.01 0.05
C VAL A 192 -15.96 -15.29 1.14
N ALA A 193 -17.25 -15.65 1.33
CA ALA A 193 -18.10 -15.03 2.34
C ALA A 193 -17.65 -15.37 3.77
N SER A 194 -17.26 -16.62 4.04
CA SER A 194 -16.74 -16.99 5.36
C SER A 194 -15.42 -16.28 5.66
N VAL A 195 -14.50 -16.22 4.69
CA VAL A 195 -13.24 -15.47 4.84
C VAL A 195 -13.46 -13.98 5.04
N GLN A 196 -14.45 -13.39 4.36
CA GLN A 196 -14.81 -11.99 4.54
C GLN A 196 -15.19 -11.69 5.99
N GLN A 197 -16.06 -12.52 6.59
CA GLN A 197 -16.47 -12.35 7.98
C GLN A 197 -15.32 -12.62 8.95
N GLU A 198 -14.59 -13.72 8.76
CA GLU A 198 -13.45 -14.08 9.63
C GLU A 198 -12.37 -12.99 9.67
N LEU A 199 -12.09 -12.32 8.55
CA LEU A 199 -11.15 -11.20 8.50
C LEU A 199 -11.69 -9.97 9.23
N ALA A 200 -13.00 -9.70 9.17
CA ALA A 200 -13.60 -8.61 9.92
C ALA A 200 -13.53 -8.86 11.43
N ASP A 201 -13.85 -10.09 11.86
CA ASP A 201 -13.79 -10.52 13.26
C ASP A 201 -12.35 -10.48 13.79
N LEU A 202 -11.37 -10.95 12.99
CA LEU A 202 -9.95 -10.88 13.33
C LEU A 202 -9.51 -9.45 13.64
N CYS A 203 -9.96 -8.47 12.85
CA CYS A 203 -9.54 -7.08 13.01
C CYS A 203 -10.18 -6.36 14.20
N GLN A 204 -11.13 -6.98 14.89
CA GLN A 204 -11.72 -6.49 16.15
C GLN A 204 -11.05 -7.11 17.37
N GLN A 205 -10.19 -8.11 17.19
CA GLN A 205 -9.45 -8.73 18.28
C GLN A 205 -8.22 -7.89 18.64
N PRO A 206 -7.80 -7.87 19.91
CA PRO A 206 -6.54 -7.27 20.31
C PRO A 206 -5.39 -7.84 19.45
N PRO A 207 -4.51 -6.98 18.91
CA PRO A 207 -3.46 -7.44 18.02
C PRO A 207 -2.41 -8.25 18.77
N VAL A 208 -1.91 -9.30 18.11
CA VAL A 208 -0.77 -10.09 18.60
C VAL A 208 0.53 -9.27 18.58
N ILE A 209 0.63 -8.29 17.67
CA ILE A 209 1.78 -7.39 17.57
C ILE A 209 1.39 -6.02 18.14
N PRO A 210 2.15 -5.47 19.10
CA PRO A 210 1.94 -4.10 19.57
C PRO A 210 1.89 -3.11 18.41
N ASP A 211 1.04 -2.10 18.51
CA ASP A 211 0.83 -1.08 17.47
C ASP A 211 0.29 -1.59 16.11
N PHE A 212 -0.14 -2.86 15.98
CA PHE A 212 -0.88 -3.32 14.80
C PHE A 212 -2.35 -2.93 14.92
N PHE A 213 -2.62 -1.63 14.73
CA PHE A 213 -3.95 -1.05 14.87
C PHE A 213 -5.00 -1.74 13.98
N GLU A 214 -6.27 -1.69 14.38
CA GLU A 214 -7.41 -2.25 13.64
C GLU A 214 -7.44 -1.80 12.18
N GLY A 215 -7.11 -0.53 11.91
CA GLY A 215 -7.02 -0.02 10.54
C GLY A 215 -5.92 -0.68 9.70
N ASN A 216 -4.85 -1.14 10.34
CA ASN A 216 -3.77 -1.87 9.69
C ASN A 216 -4.23 -3.29 9.31
N CYS A 217 -4.96 -3.94 10.22
CA CYS A 217 -5.62 -5.20 9.94
C CYS A 217 -6.63 -5.07 8.78
N ALA A 218 -7.48 -4.04 8.80
CA ALA A 218 -8.42 -3.78 7.71
C ALA A 218 -7.71 -3.55 6.37
N HIS A 219 -6.56 -2.85 6.38
CA HIS A 219 -5.71 -2.70 5.19
C HIS A 219 -5.17 -4.04 4.68
N ALA A 220 -4.70 -4.92 5.58
CA ALA A 220 -4.27 -6.28 5.26
C ALA A 220 -5.41 -7.13 4.66
N ALA A 221 -6.62 -7.01 5.21
CA ALA A 221 -7.82 -7.66 4.67
C ALA A 221 -8.12 -7.15 3.25
N GLY A 222 -7.95 -5.85 2.98
CA GLY A 222 -8.05 -5.28 1.64
C GLY A 222 -7.12 -5.93 0.62
N HIS A 223 -5.89 -6.28 1.01
CA HIS A 223 -4.99 -7.06 0.14
C HIS A 223 -5.54 -8.45 -0.17
N ALA A 224 -6.09 -9.16 0.82
CA ALA A 224 -6.73 -10.45 0.63
C ALA A 224 -7.94 -10.33 -0.32
N PHE A 225 -8.80 -9.33 -0.10
CA PHE A 225 -9.98 -9.08 -0.93
C PHE A 225 -9.64 -8.73 -2.38
N GLY A 226 -8.53 -8.03 -2.62
CA GLY A 226 -7.99 -7.83 -3.97
C GLY A 226 -7.74 -9.14 -4.73
N ILE A 227 -7.25 -10.17 -4.02
CA ILE A 227 -7.01 -11.51 -4.58
C ILE A 227 -8.34 -12.27 -4.72
N LEU A 228 -9.16 -12.30 -3.67
CA LEU A 228 -10.43 -13.05 -3.64
C LEU A 228 -11.46 -12.52 -4.63
N GLY A 229 -11.46 -11.21 -4.89
CA GLY A 229 -12.25 -10.58 -5.94
C GLY A 229 -11.77 -10.91 -7.37
N LYS A 230 -10.83 -11.86 -7.53
CA LYS A 230 -10.28 -12.31 -8.82
C LYS A 230 -9.82 -11.15 -9.69
N GLU A 231 -9.16 -10.17 -9.08
CA GLU A 231 -8.68 -8.95 -9.74
C GLU A 231 -9.79 -8.07 -10.37
N ARG A 232 -11.05 -8.26 -9.95
CA ARG A 232 -12.16 -7.40 -10.33
C ARG A 232 -12.37 -6.38 -9.22
N LEU A 233 -11.93 -5.14 -9.47
CA LEU A 233 -11.97 -4.05 -8.49
C LEU A 233 -13.31 -3.93 -7.76
N SER A 234 -14.44 -3.92 -8.50
CA SER A 234 -15.76 -3.77 -7.89
C SER A 234 -16.11 -4.89 -6.92
N GLN A 235 -15.67 -6.13 -7.21
CA GLN A 235 -15.89 -7.28 -6.33
C GLN A 235 -14.98 -7.19 -5.10
N ALA A 236 -13.72 -6.80 -5.29
CA ALA A 236 -12.78 -6.62 -4.18
C ALA A 236 -13.23 -5.52 -3.21
N ILE A 237 -13.67 -4.37 -3.73
CA ILE A 237 -14.20 -3.26 -2.92
C ILE A 237 -15.49 -3.68 -2.20
N SER A 238 -16.40 -4.43 -2.84
CA SER A 238 -17.62 -4.89 -2.15
C SER A 238 -17.34 -5.80 -0.95
N LEU A 239 -16.19 -6.48 -0.89
CA LEU A 239 -15.83 -7.28 0.27
C LEU A 239 -15.48 -6.42 1.49
N CYS A 240 -15.08 -5.16 1.28
CA CYS A 240 -14.79 -4.23 2.39
C CYS A 240 -16.05 -3.79 3.15
N SER A 241 -17.27 -4.09 2.67
CA SER A 241 -18.51 -3.86 3.43
C SER A 241 -18.64 -4.72 4.69
N ALA A 242 -17.70 -5.63 4.92
CA ALA A 242 -17.58 -6.38 6.18
C ALA A 242 -17.22 -5.46 7.36
N PHE A 243 -16.63 -4.30 7.09
CA PHE A 243 -16.27 -3.31 8.11
C PHE A 243 -17.35 -2.25 8.21
N SER A 244 -18.10 -2.24 9.31
CA SER A 244 -19.09 -1.20 9.61
C SER A 244 -18.44 0.12 10.02
N ASN A 245 -17.24 0.06 10.62
CA ASN A 245 -16.45 1.25 10.93
C ASN A 245 -15.95 1.91 9.64
N PRO A 246 -16.26 3.18 9.38
CA PRO A 246 -15.90 3.80 8.11
C PRO A 246 -14.40 4.02 7.90
N GLU A 247 -13.62 4.17 8.98
CA GLU A 247 -12.18 4.30 8.90
C GLU A 247 -11.53 2.96 8.51
N MET A 248 -12.01 1.85 9.08
CA MET A 248 -11.60 0.51 8.65
C MET A 248 -11.97 0.26 7.19
N HIS A 249 -13.16 0.71 6.76
CA HIS A 249 -13.57 0.63 5.35
C HIS A 249 -12.59 1.41 4.45
N PHE A 250 -12.23 2.64 4.82
CA PHE A 250 -11.22 3.45 4.13
C PHE A 250 -9.87 2.70 3.98
N TYR A 251 -9.38 2.09 5.06
CA TYR A 251 -8.12 1.35 5.03
C TYR A 251 -8.19 0.08 4.18
N CYS A 252 -9.32 -0.64 4.25
CA CYS A 252 -9.58 -1.82 3.43
C CYS A 252 -9.58 -1.48 1.94
N GLU A 253 -10.32 -0.45 1.52
CA GLU A 253 -10.28 0.01 0.12
C GLU A 253 -8.86 0.40 -0.30
N GLY A 254 -8.11 1.05 0.60
CA GLY A 254 -6.69 1.35 0.37
C GLY A 254 -5.85 0.11 0.08
N GLY A 255 -6.06 -0.99 0.82
CA GLY A 255 -5.38 -2.27 0.60
C GLY A 255 -5.75 -2.89 -0.74
N VAL A 256 -7.04 -2.84 -1.11
CA VAL A 256 -7.52 -3.30 -2.44
C VAL A 256 -6.85 -2.52 -3.56
N TYR A 257 -6.84 -1.18 -3.48
CA TYR A 257 -6.21 -0.35 -4.50
C TYR A 257 -4.71 -0.59 -4.59
N MET A 258 -4.01 -0.77 -3.48
CA MET A 258 -2.58 -1.09 -3.48
C MET A 258 -2.32 -2.45 -4.14
N GLN A 259 -3.13 -3.47 -3.82
CA GLN A 259 -3.02 -4.81 -4.40
C GLN A 259 -3.25 -4.82 -5.91
N LEU A 260 -4.22 -4.05 -6.40
CA LEU A 260 -4.61 -4.02 -7.82
C LEU A 260 -3.90 -2.91 -8.63
N MET A 261 -3.05 -2.10 -7.99
CA MET A 261 -2.46 -0.89 -8.57
C MET A 261 -1.80 -1.13 -9.94
N SER A 262 -1.07 -2.23 -10.11
CA SER A 262 -0.40 -2.58 -11.38
C SER A 262 -1.40 -2.76 -12.53
N GLN A 263 -2.47 -3.52 -12.28
CA GLN A 263 -3.54 -3.79 -13.24
C GLN A 263 -4.30 -2.51 -13.56
N LEU A 264 -4.66 -1.73 -12.53
CA LEU A 264 -5.35 -0.45 -12.69
C LEU A 264 -4.50 0.53 -13.51
N ASN A 265 -3.21 0.63 -13.24
CA ASN A 265 -2.31 1.48 -14.00
C ASN A 265 -2.24 1.08 -15.48
N ARG A 266 -2.17 -0.21 -15.80
CA ARG A 266 -2.20 -0.68 -17.19
C ARG A 266 -3.52 -0.32 -17.87
N ALA A 267 -4.66 -0.56 -17.22
CA ALA A 267 -5.98 -0.25 -17.75
C ALA A 267 -6.15 1.26 -18.01
N LEU A 268 -5.73 2.10 -17.06
CA LEU A 268 -5.81 3.56 -17.17
C LEU A 268 -4.84 4.13 -18.22
N LEU A 269 -3.70 3.48 -18.46
CA LEU A 269 -2.77 3.86 -19.53
C LEU A 269 -3.25 3.40 -20.92
N ALA A 270 -3.95 2.27 -21.00
CA ALA A 270 -4.53 1.75 -22.25
C ALA A 270 -5.56 2.72 -22.87
N ALA A 271 -6.16 3.60 -22.06
CA ALA A 271 -7.04 4.67 -22.53
C ALA A 271 -6.32 5.78 -23.34
N LYS A 272 -4.98 5.76 -23.43
CA LYS A 272 -4.15 6.67 -24.22
C LYS A 272 -4.58 8.15 -24.09
N PRO A 273 -4.53 8.74 -22.88
CA PRO A 273 -4.92 10.12 -22.69
C PRO A 273 -4.07 11.07 -23.54
N LYS A 274 -4.72 12.00 -24.25
CA LYS A 274 -4.06 12.92 -25.20
C LYS A 274 -2.95 13.77 -24.60
N ASN A 275 -3.05 14.10 -23.30
CA ASN A 275 -2.06 14.90 -22.58
C ASN A 275 -2.10 14.62 -21.08
N ARG A 276 -1.17 15.20 -20.33
CA ARG A 276 -1.03 15.03 -18.88
C ARG A 276 -2.29 15.43 -18.11
N SER A 277 -2.94 16.54 -18.48
CA SER A 277 -4.18 17.01 -17.85
C SER A 277 -5.35 16.04 -18.07
N ALA A 278 -5.45 15.47 -19.28
CA ALA A 278 -6.43 14.43 -19.59
C ALA A 278 -6.17 13.15 -18.78
N ALA A 279 -4.89 12.78 -18.60
CA ALA A 279 -4.50 11.63 -17.78
C ALA A 279 -4.90 11.81 -16.31
N ILE A 280 -4.65 13.01 -15.74
CA ILE A 280 -5.08 13.36 -14.38
C ILE A 280 -6.60 13.27 -14.26
N ARG A 281 -7.34 13.94 -15.14
CA ARG A 281 -8.82 13.92 -15.09
C ARG A 281 -9.41 12.52 -15.23
N SER A 282 -8.86 11.70 -16.13
CA SER A 282 -9.30 10.31 -16.31
C SER A 282 -9.13 9.50 -15.03
N ARG A 283 -7.98 9.62 -14.36
CA ARG A 283 -7.71 8.91 -13.10
C ARG A 283 -8.51 9.46 -11.92
N MET A 284 -8.74 10.76 -11.87
CA MET A 284 -9.61 11.38 -10.87
C MET A 284 -11.06 10.92 -11.05
N ASN A 285 -11.57 10.88 -12.29
CA ASN A 285 -12.89 10.32 -12.59
C ASN A 285 -12.99 8.85 -12.22
N PHE A 286 -11.93 8.08 -12.48
CA PHE A 286 -11.86 6.70 -12.01
C PHE A 286 -11.98 6.63 -10.48
N CYS A 287 -11.16 7.36 -9.73
CA CYS A 287 -11.22 7.32 -8.27
C CYS A 287 -12.55 7.81 -7.69
N TYR A 288 -13.22 8.75 -8.36
CA TYR A 288 -14.54 9.23 -7.98
C TYR A 288 -15.64 8.16 -8.13
N HIS A 289 -15.48 7.19 -9.03
CA HIS A 289 -16.47 6.15 -9.29
C HIS A 289 -16.06 4.74 -8.80
N ALA A 290 -14.83 4.57 -8.34
CA ALA A 290 -14.24 3.26 -8.06
C ALA A 290 -14.58 2.68 -6.68
N GLY A 291 -15.05 3.50 -5.74
CA GLY A 291 -15.28 3.13 -4.34
C GLY A 291 -15.89 4.30 -3.57
N GLN A 292 -16.06 4.11 -2.26
CA GLN A 292 -16.61 5.16 -1.40
C GLN A 292 -15.55 6.21 -1.02
N ASN A 293 -14.29 5.78 -0.89
CA ASN A 293 -13.21 6.64 -0.42
C ASN A 293 -12.27 7.04 -1.55
N MET A 294 -12.56 8.20 -2.16
CA MET A 294 -11.75 8.75 -3.24
C MET A 294 -10.28 8.96 -2.83
N SER A 295 -10.01 9.40 -1.60
CA SER A 295 -8.65 9.56 -1.05
C SER A 295 -7.86 8.24 -1.01
N ALA A 296 -8.51 7.12 -0.68
CA ALA A 296 -7.87 5.80 -0.67
C ALA A 296 -7.38 5.43 -2.06
N CYS A 297 -8.22 5.63 -3.09
CA CYS A 297 -7.84 5.43 -4.48
C CYS A 297 -6.72 6.37 -4.93
N MET A 298 -6.84 7.67 -4.62
CA MET A 298 -5.87 8.67 -5.05
C MET A 298 -4.45 8.36 -4.56
N ARG A 299 -4.29 7.85 -3.34
CA ARG A 299 -2.98 7.50 -2.76
C ARG A 299 -2.18 6.55 -3.65
N PHE A 300 -2.83 5.62 -4.34
CA PHE A 300 -2.18 4.60 -5.16
C PHE A 300 -2.27 4.87 -6.65
N VAL A 301 -3.39 5.41 -7.14
CA VAL A 301 -3.61 5.66 -8.57
C VAL A 301 -3.01 6.99 -9.03
N MET A 302 -2.83 7.95 -8.13
CA MET A 302 -2.32 9.28 -8.48
C MET A 302 -0.84 9.50 -8.12
N HIS A 303 -0.12 8.47 -7.67
CA HIS A 303 1.25 8.61 -7.14
C HIS A 303 2.26 9.28 -8.10
N ARG A 304 2.01 9.32 -9.41
CA ARG A 304 2.88 9.94 -10.44
C ARG A 304 2.59 11.43 -10.72
N PHE A 305 1.57 12.02 -10.09
CA PHE A 305 1.09 13.39 -10.35
C PHE A 305 1.39 14.32 -9.18
N ARG A 306 2.69 14.49 -8.89
CA ARG A 306 3.18 15.27 -7.73
C ARG A 306 3.82 16.61 -8.11
N LYS A 307 3.82 16.99 -9.39
CA LYS A 307 4.33 18.32 -9.79
C LYS A 307 3.31 19.38 -9.35
N ILE A 308 3.76 20.58 -9.02
CA ILE A 308 2.88 21.69 -8.60
C ILE A 308 1.77 21.94 -9.64
N ALA A 309 2.10 21.90 -10.94
CA ALA A 309 1.10 22.01 -12.01
C ALA A 309 0.02 20.91 -11.96
N ASP A 310 0.38 19.68 -11.59
CA ASP A 310 -0.57 18.58 -11.43
C ASP A 310 -1.46 18.79 -10.22
N LEU A 311 -0.87 19.17 -9.09
CA LEU A 311 -1.58 19.44 -7.84
C LEU A 311 -2.62 20.55 -8.04
N ASN A 312 -2.31 21.57 -8.85
CA ASN A 312 -3.27 22.61 -9.24
C ASN A 312 -4.45 22.07 -10.06
N ILE A 313 -4.22 21.12 -10.98
CA ILE A 313 -5.29 20.47 -11.73
C ILE A 313 -6.16 19.62 -10.80
N ILE A 314 -5.55 18.86 -9.90
CA ILE A 314 -6.23 18.03 -8.90
C ILE A 314 -7.05 18.91 -7.95
N ARG A 315 -6.51 20.03 -7.47
CA ARG A 315 -7.21 21.00 -6.62
C ARG A 315 -8.46 21.55 -7.31
N LYS A 316 -8.35 22.00 -8.56
CA LYS A 316 -9.50 22.46 -9.36
C LYS A 316 -10.56 21.37 -9.52
N TYR A 317 -10.12 20.12 -9.71
CA TYR A 317 -11.03 18.98 -9.77
C TYR A 317 -11.76 18.77 -8.45
N CYS A 318 -11.05 18.83 -7.31
CA CYS A 318 -11.65 18.70 -5.98
C CYS A 318 -12.66 19.81 -5.69
N GLN A 319 -12.36 21.06 -6.07
CA GLN A 319 -13.27 22.20 -5.88
C GLN A 319 -14.61 22.03 -6.61
N ALA A 320 -14.64 21.31 -7.72
CA ALA A 320 -15.85 21.03 -8.49
C ALA A 320 -16.69 19.87 -7.95
N ARG A 321 -16.28 19.23 -6.85
CA ARG A 321 -17.02 18.15 -6.18
C ARG A 321 -17.85 18.70 -5.03
N ASN A 322 -18.82 17.91 -4.60
CA ASN A 322 -19.73 18.21 -3.48
C ASN A 322 -19.71 17.06 -2.46
N GLY A 323 -20.22 17.32 -1.26
CA GLY A 323 -20.38 16.32 -0.20
C GLY A 323 -19.07 15.63 0.24
N SER A 324 -19.21 14.39 0.70
CA SER A 324 -18.10 13.53 1.17
C SER A 324 -17.01 13.33 0.11
N ALA A 325 -17.37 13.23 -1.17
CA ALA A 325 -16.40 13.12 -2.25
C ALA A 325 -15.46 14.36 -2.34
N ARG A 326 -15.98 15.56 -2.02
CA ARG A 326 -15.16 16.79 -1.97
C ARG A 326 -14.15 16.72 -0.82
N LEU A 327 -14.61 16.37 0.38
CA LEU A 327 -13.78 16.21 1.57
C LEU A 327 -12.67 15.17 1.32
N SER A 328 -13.05 13.99 0.82
CA SER A 328 -12.16 12.90 0.45
C SER A 328 -11.12 13.32 -0.60
N CYS A 329 -11.53 14.08 -1.63
CA CYS A 329 -10.60 14.58 -2.63
C CYS A 329 -9.50 15.48 -2.02
N PHE A 330 -9.85 16.36 -1.08
CA PHE A 330 -8.88 17.23 -0.41
C PHE A 330 -7.94 16.45 0.52
N ASN A 331 -8.43 15.42 1.21
CA ASN A 331 -7.55 14.49 1.94
C ASN A 331 -6.52 13.82 1.01
N GLY A 332 -6.97 13.34 -0.15
CA GLY A 332 -6.07 12.80 -1.18
C GLY A 332 -5.06 13.83 -1.70
N LEU A 333 -5.48 15.08 -1.91
CA LEU A 333 -4.61 16.17 -2.37
C LEU A 333 -3.48 16.47 -1.37
N GLY A 334 -3.80 16.59 -0.08
CA GLY A 334 -2.80 16.82 0.98
C GLY A 334 -1.73 15.73 1.01
N PHE A 335 -2.14 14.46 0.87
CA PHE A 335 -1.22 13.33 0.77
C PHE A 335 -0.28 13.45 -0.44
N LEU A 336 -0.83 13.75 -1.63
CA LEU A 336 -0.06 13.83 -2.87
C LEU A 336 0.93 15.00 -2.88
N ALA A 337 0.61 16.10 -2.19
CA ALA A 337 1.44 17.29 -2.10
C ALA A 337 2.57 17.19 -1.08
N ARG A 338 2.55 16.21 -0.19
CA ARG A 338 3.48 16.07 0.94
C ARG A 338 4.94 16.27 0.54
N GLY A 339 5.41 15.61 -0.52
CA GLY A 339 6.81 15.74 -0.95
C GLY A 339 7.22 17.19 -1.29
N LYS A 340 6.31 17.95 -1.90
CA LYS A 340 6.51 19.36 -2.26
C LYS A 340 6.40 20.32 -1.07
N ILE A 341 5.63 19.92 -0.06
CA ILE A 341 5.57 20.68 1.19
C ILE A 341 6.86 20.48 1.99
N LEU A 342 7.30 19.22 2.10
CA LEU A 342 8.50 18.90 2.86
C LEU A 342 9.77 19.49 2.22
N ASP A 343 9.84 19.58 0.89
CA ASP A 343 10.97 20.20 0.17
C ASP A 343 10.88 21.75 0.11
N GLY A 344 9.82 22.36 0.65
CA GLY A 344 9.64 23.81 0.70
C GLY A 344 9.15 24.44 -0.60
N SER A 345 8.92 23.67 -1.67
CA SER A 345 8.45 24.21 -2.96
C SER A 345 6.98 24.63 -2.94
N LEU A 346 6.23 24.26 -1.89
CA LEU A 346 4.80 24.53 -1.74
C LEU A 346 4.47 24.68 -0.24
N SER A 347 3.70 25.69 0.15
CA SER A 347 3.16 25.76 1.52
C SER A 347 1.82 25.05 1.62
N LEU A 348 1.50 24.49 2.79
CA LEU A 348 0.24 23.82 3.04
C LEU A 348 -0.94 24.80 2.94
N GLU A 349 -0.76 26.05 3.39
CA GLU A 349 -1.76 27.13 3.29
C GLU A 349 -2.05 27.56 1.85
N SER A 350 -1.04 27.53 0.97
CA SER A 350 -1.25 27.87 -0.45
C SER A 350 -2.00 26.77 -1.21
N LEU A 351 -1.92 25.53 -0.71
CA LEU A 351 -2.56 24.36 -1.30
C LEU A 351 -3.99 24.19 -0.82
N CYS A 352 -4.20 24.19 0.49
CA CYS A 352 -5.49 23.89 1.11
C CYS A 352 -6.48 25.05 0.97
N PRO A 353 -7.79 24.79 0.82
CA PRO A 353 -8.80 25.85 0.78
C PRO A 353 -8.90 26.60 2.11
N SER A 354 -9.40 27.84 2.08
CA SER A 354 -9.66 28.62 3.30
C SER A 354 -10.87 28.15 4.10
N ASP A 355 -11.78 27.39 3.47
CA ASP A 355 -12.91 26.72 4.12
C ASP A 355 -12.41 25.74 5.18
N GLU A 356 -12.91 25.86 6.41
CA GLU A 356 -12.38 25.13 7.57
C GLU A 356 -12.46 23.61 7.40
N ALA A 357 -13.59 23.08 6.92
CA ALA A 357 -13.77 21.64 6.76
C ALA A 357 -12.82 21.09 5.68
N LEU A 358 -12.73 21.76 4.52
CA LEU A 358 -11.83 21.34 3.45
C LEU A 358 -10.35 21.51 3.80
N GLU A 359 -10.01 22.55 4.58
CA GLU A 359 -8.67 22.75 5.10
C GLU A 359 -8.27 21.59 6.01
N LYS A 360 -9.11 21.25 7.00
CA LYS A 360 -8.87 20.13 7.92
C LYS A 360 -8.63 18.83 7.15
N GLN A 361 -9.46 18.52 6.17
CA GLN A 361 -9.29 17.33 5.32
C GLN A 361 -7.94 17.34 4.59
N CYS A 362 -7.57 18.48 3.99
CA CYS A 362 -6.28 18.66 3.30
C CYS A 362 -5.08 18.52 4.26
N ILE A 363 -5.14 19.15 5.44
CA ILE A 363 -4.11 19.06 6.49
C ILE A 363 -3.97 17.62 6.99
N SER A 364 -5.08 16.94 7.26
CA SER A 364 -5.06 15.54 7.67
C SER A 364 -4.40 14.67 6.61
N GLY A 365 -4.78 14.81 5.33
CA GLY A 365 -4.11 14.13 4.23
C GLY A 365 -2.60 14.31 4.22
N PHE A 366 -2.11 15.52 4.50
CA PHE A 366 -0.69 15.84 4.62
C PHE A 366 -0.05 15.17 5.84
N ALA A 367 -0.60 15.40 7.04
CA ALA A 367 -0.03 15.01 8.33
C ALA A 367 -0.12 13.51 8.62
N PHE A 368 -1.07 12.81 7.98
CA PHE A 368 -1.39 11.42 8.29
C PHE A 368 -0.32 10.45 7.76
N VAL A 369 0.56 10.01 8.66
CA VAL A 369 1.70 9.13 8.37
C VAL A 369 1.82 8.00 9.37
N LYS A 370 2.43 6.90 8.92
CA LYS A 370 2.73 5.73 9.76
C LYS A 370 3.70 6.07 10.89
N LYS A 371 3.65 5.28 11.97
CA LYS A 371 4.71 5.24 13.00
C LYS A 371 6.05 4.93 12.34
N GLY A 372 7.13 5.53 12.83
CA GLY A 372 8.47 5.39 12.24
C GLY A 372 8.65 6.02 10.85
N TYR A 373 7.73 6.86 10.37
CA TYR A 373 7.94 7.55 9.09
C TYR A 373 9.17 8.46 9.16
N LYS A 374 10.17 8.22 8.30
CA LYS A 374 11.47 8.91 8.37
C LYS A 374 11.44 10.44 8.27
N ASN A 375 10.42 11.03 7.62
CA ASN A 375 10.28 12.49 7.51
C ASN A 375 9.28 13.02 8.55
N ARG A 376 8.97 12.24 9.60
CA ARG A 376 8.01 12.62 10.64
C ARG A 376 8.37 13.97 11.24
N GLU A 377 9.62 14.22 11.60
CA GLU A 377 10.03 15.53 12.14
C GLU A 377 9.87 16.69 11.15
N ARG A 378 10.07 16.45 9.86
CA ARG A 378 9.82 17.46 8.83
C ARG A 378 8.33 17.75 8.66
N ILE A 379 7.46 16.74 8.83
CA ILE A 379 6.00 16.94 8.88
C ILE A 379 5.63 17.77 10.11
N ALA A 380 6.18 17.45 11.28
CA ALA A 380 5.92 18.20 12.50
C ALA A 380 6.37 19.67 12.36
N ALA A 381 7.53 19.92 11.75
CA ALA A 381 8.02 21.26 11.46
C ALA A 381 7.06 22.02 10.52
N ALA A 382 6.60 21.39 9.43
CA ALA A 382 5.63 21.98 8.51
C ALA A 382 4.26 22.23 9.18
N CYS A 383 3.82 21.37 10.10
CA CYS A 383 2.63 21.63 10.91
C CYS A 383 2.82 22.85 11.80
N ARG A 384 3.98 22.97 12.48
CA ARG A 384 4.29 24.11 13.36
C ARG A 384 4.40 25.44 12.60
N SER A 385 4.82 25.42 11.34
CA SER A 385 4.90 26.64 10.52
C SER A 385 3.55 27.18 10.07
N LEU A 386 2.44 26.44 10.31
CA LEU A 386 1.11 26.91 9.91
C LEU A 386 0.75 28.24 10.57
N GLY A 387 0.31 29.21 9.77
CA GLY A 387 0.02 30.57 10.23
C GLY A 387 -1.15 30.65 11.22
N ARG A 388 -2.21 29.86 11.01
CA ARG A 388 -3.38 29.80 11.91
C ARG A 388 -3.14 28.85 13.07
N SER A 389 -3.41 29.30 14.30
CA SER A 389 -3.27 28.49 15.51
C SER A 389 -4.16 27.24 15.53
N SER A 390 -5.39 27.34 15.01
CA SER A 390 -6.31 26.21 14.87
C SER A 390 -5.78 25.16 13.89
N SER A 391 -5.35 25.58 12.70
CA SER A 391 -4.75 24.70 11.69
C SER A 391 -3.48 24.03 12.20
N ARG A 392 -2.63 24.76 12.93
CA ARG A 392 -1.41 24.26 13.57
C ARG A 392 -1.73 23.16 14.58
N ARG A 393 -2.64 23.43 15.52
CA ARG A 393 -3.07 22.45 16.54
C ARG A 393 -3.61 21.19 15.88
N TYR A 394 -4.56 21.36 14.96
CA TYR A 394 -5.16 20.24 14.25
C TYR A 394 -4.14 19.43 13.43
N CYS A 395 -3.18 20.07 12.75
CA CYS A 395 -2.10 19.36 12.05
C CYS A 395 -1.25 18.51 13.00
N MET A 396 -0.93 19.05 14.18
CA MET A 396 -0.20 18.31 15.21
C MET A 396 -1.03 17.15 15.77
N ASP A 397 -2.33 17.33 16.01
CA ASP A 397 -3.22 16.27 16.46
C ASP A 397 -3.25 15.12 15.43
N GLN A 398 -3.37 15.43 14.14
CA GLN A 398 -3.33 14.45 13.05
C GLN A 398 -1.96 13.76 12.92
N TYR A 399 -0.87 14.47 13.22
CA TYR A 399 0.48 13.92 13.25
C TYR A 399 0.67 12.92 14.41
N HIS A 400 0.06 13.18 15.56
CA HIS A 400 0.10 12.30 16.73
C HIS A 400 -0.81 11.08 16.57
N GLY A 401 -1.96 11.23 15.90
CA GLY A 401 -2.94 10.16 15.69
C GLY A 401 -2.60 9.18 14.56
N TYR A 402 -1.34 8.73 14.44
CA TYR A 402 -0.75 7.83 13.41
C TYR A 402 -1.68 7.18 12.37
N LEU A 403 -1.21 7.05 11.12
CA LEU A 403 -1.89 6.24 10.10
C LEU A 403 -2.24 4.84 10.64
N TYR A 404 -3.47 4.39 10.36
CA TYR A 404 -4.09 3.13 10.81
C TYR A 404 -4.78 3.16 12.19
N GLN A 405 -4.63 4.23 12.96
CA GLN A 405 -5.47 4.42 14.14
C GLN A 405 -6.93 4.68 13.73
N ILE A 406 -7.83 4.18 14.57
CA ILE A 406 -9.28 4.41 14.51
C ILE A 406 -9.64 5.52 15.49
N GLY A 407 -10.74 6.22 15.23
CA GLY A 407 -11.16 7.40 15.99
C GLY A 407 -10.61 8.70 15.41
N ASN A 408 -10.13 8.68 14.15
CA ASN A 408 -9.74 9.91 13.49
C ASN A 408 -11.00 10.66 13.02
N PRO A 409 -11.33 11.82 13.62
CA PRO A 409 -12.58 12.53 13.32
C PRO A 409 -12.69 12.91 11.84
N THR A 410 -11.55 13.15 11.20
CA THR A 410 -11.45 13.49 9.79
C THR A 410 -11.91 12.38 8.88
N LEU A 411 -11.59 11.13 9.24
CA LEU A 411 -11.96 9.97 8.44
C LEU A 411 -13.44 9.66 8.60
N ALA A 412 -13.99 9.78 9.81
CA ALA A 412 -15.41 9.61 10.08
C ALA A 412 -16.28 10.57 9.24
N GLU A 413 -15.88 11.84 9.12
CA GLU A 413 -16.59 12.85 8.31
C GLU A 413 -16.62 12.53 6.80
N MET A 414 -15.62 11.82 6.27
CA MET A 414 -15.55 11.49 4.85
C MET A 414 -16.51 10.37 4.43
N SER A 415 -17.08 9.64 5.39
CA SER A 415 -17.86 8.44 5.11
C SER A 415 -19.36 8.59 5.33
N GLY A 416 -19.81 9.76 5.78
CA GLY A 416 -21.23 10.11 5.90
C GLY A 416 -21.80 10.83 4.69
#